data_AF-A0A1R3UXG0-F1
#
_entry.id   AF-A0A1R3UXG0-F1
#
_cell.length_a   1.000
_cell.length_b   1.000
_cell.length_c   1.000
_cell.angle_alpha   90.00
_cell.angle_beta   90.00
_cell.angle_gamma   90.00
#
_symmetry.space_group_name_H-M   'P 1'
#
loop_
_entity.id
_entity.type
_entity.pdbx_description
1 polymer ?
#
loop_
_entity_poly.entity_id
_entity_poly.type
_entity_poly.pdbx_seq_one_letter_code
_entity_poly.pdbx_strand_id
1 'polypeptide(L)'
;ASQEQYIKDDEAMEQYQVALALENASLFVNPDAPAMHGESLEKLVKEYNGVLKLIQRMKRRYPAALLNELLYQPRLSVDDLRDEWAAKQWVENIVGILNRKSTGESQYQASCRLDEEHQVWVPELVVRTHGVDYKYLVSYDFLNSKEYGRIASLSETLNDLLDEGAYVKRGERTQSVESFEQALNWLIKESTRGVSRQRYKGLGEMN
;
A
#
# COMPACT_ATOMS: atom_id res chain seq x y z
N ALA A 1 3.39 -33.40 14.93
CA ALA A 1 4.82 -33.06 14.99
C ALA A 1 4.92 -31.55 15.24
N SER A 2 5.72 -31.11 16.20
CA SER A 2 6.02 -29.68 16.35
C SER A 2 7.02 -29.32 15.25
N GLN A 3 6.64 -28.43 14.33
CA GLN A 3 7.53 -27.97 13.28
C GLN A 3 8.34 -26.79 13.82
N GLU A 4 9.64 -26.99 13.99
CA GLU A 4 10.58 -25.95 14.44
C GLU A 4 11.35 -25.43 13.22
N GLN A 5 11.44 -24.09 13.09
CA GLN A 5 12.15 -23.46 11.99
C GLN A 5 13.05 -22.33 12.49
N TYR A 6 14.33 -22.41 12.13
CA TYR A 6 15.32 -21.40 12.46
C TYR A 6 15.38 -20.35 11.35
N ILE A 7 15.22 -19.10 11.73
CA ILE A 7 15.18 -17.95 10.81
C ILE A 7 16.33 -17.02 11.14
N LYS A 8 17.15 -16.73 10.13
CA LYS A 8 18.47 -16.10 10.27
C LYS A 8 18.42 -14.57 10.43
N ASP A 9 17.44 -13.90 9.82
CA ASP A 9 17.34 -12.44 9.77
C ASP A 9 15.87 -11.98 9.60
N ASP A 10 15.65 -10.68 9.72
CA ASP A 10 14.31 -10.08 9.66
C ASP A 10 13.67 -10.23 8.27
N GLU A 11 14.46 -10.22 7.19
CA GLU A 11 13.93 -10.41 5.82
C GLU A 11 13.44 -11.84 5.61
N ALA A 12 14.21 -12.84 6.04
CA ALA A 12 13.79 -14.24 6.02
C ALA A 12 12.55 -14.46 6.91
N MET A 13 12.43 -13.71 8.00
CA MET A 13 11.24 -13.75 8.85
C MET A 13 10.01 -13.21 8.14
N GLU A 14 10.11 -12.07 7.45
CA GLU A 14 9.00 -11.53 6.64
C GLU A 14 8.57 -12.51 5.56
N GLN A 15 9.53 -13.12 4.83
CA GLN A 15 9.24 -14.11 3.79
C GLN A 15 8.54 -15.34 4.37
N TYR A 16 9.02 -15.83 5.51
CA TYR A 16 8.41 -16.96 6.22
C TYR A 16 6.98 -16.64 6.69
N GLN A 17 6.76 -15.46 7.27
CA GLN A 17 5.43 -15.03 7.73
C GLN A 17 4.43 -14.95 6.57
N VAL A 18 4.86 -14.43 5.41
CA VAL A 18 4.03 -14.39 4.20
C VAL A 18 3.73 -15.80 3.71
N ALA A 19 4.72 -16.69 3.62
CA ALA A 19 4.49 -18.07 3.18
C ALA A 19 3.50 -18.79 4.11
N LEU A 20 3.66 -18.65 5.43
CA LEU A 20 2.77 -19.23 6.43
C LEU A 20 1.35 -18.63 6.37
N ALA A 21 1.24 -17.33 6.05
CA ALA A 21 -0.05 -16.66 5.85
C ALA A 21 -0.80 -17.16 4.63
N LEU A 22 -0.08 -17.59 3.59
CA LEU A 22 -0.66 -18.04 2.33
C LEU A 22 -0.92 -19.55 2.28
N GLU A 23 -0.41 -20.31 3.24
CA GLU A 23 -0.68 -21.74 3.35
C GLU A 23 -2.19 -21.99 3.57
N ASN A 24 -2.80 -22.75 2.65
CA ASN A 24 -4.24 -23.02 2.60
C ASN A 24 -5.10 -21.75 2.60
N ALA A 25 -4.57 -20.65 2.08
CA ALA A 25 -5.28 -19.38 1.92
C ALA A 25 -5.95 -19.28 0.55
N SER A 26 -7.09 -18.60 0.51
CA SER A 26 -7.77 -18.25 -0.73
C SER A 26 -8.51 -16.93 -0.56
N LEU A 27 -8.43 -16.08 -1.57
CA LEU A 27 -9.18 -14.83 -1.65
C LEU A 27 -10.31 -14.99 -2.67
N PHE A 28 -11.53 -14.69 -2.27
CA PHE A 28 -12.70 -14.66 -3.15
C PHE A 28 -13.05 -13.20 -3.38
N VAL A 29 -12.90 -12.75 -4.63
CA VAL A 29 -13.15 -11.36 -5.03
C VAL A 29 -14.64 -11.00 -4.97
N ASN A 30 -15.50 -12.01 -5.12
CA ASN A 30 -16.93 -11.98 -4.86
C ASN A 30 -17.42 -13.44 -4.64
N PRO A 31 -18.68 -13.67 -4.24
CA PRO A 31 -19.19 -15.01 -3.94
C PRO A 31 -19.22 -15.98 -5.14
N ASP A 32 -19.30 -15.46 -6.36
CA ASP A 32 -19.49 -16.25 -7.60
C ASP A 32 -18.18 -16.49 -8.36
N ALA A 33 -17.13 -15.72 -8.06
CA ALA A 33 -15.84 -15.80 -8.72
C ALA A 33 -14.99 -16.98 -8.22
N PRO A 34 -14.17 -17.60 -9.09
CA PRO A 34 -13.15 -18.56 -8.66
C PRO A 34 -12.20 -17.94 -7.64
N ALA A 35 -11.80 -18.74 -6.66
CA ALA A 35 -10.90 -18.28 -5.61
C ALA A 35 -9.48 -18.04 -6.16
N MET A 36 -8.87 -16.91 -5.79
CA MET A 36 -7.46 -16.64 -6.00
C MET A 36 -6.64 -17.32 -4.89
N HIS A 37 -5.76 -18.24 -5.27
CA HIS A 37 -4.92 -19.00 -4.34
C HIS A 37 -3.58 -19.40 -4.98
N GLY A 38 -2.69 -19.99 -4.18
CA GLY A 38 -1.38 -20.45 -4.64
C GLY A 38 -0.54 -19.31 -5.25
N GLU A 39 0.06 -19.57 -6.41
CA GLU A 39 0.97 -18.64 -7.09
C GLU A 39 0.34 -17.28 -7.40
N SER A 40 -0.95 -17.25 -7.78
CA SER A 40 -1.65 -16.00 -8.09
C SER A 40 -1.75 -15.06 -6.88
N LEU A 41 -2.15 -15.60 -5.73
CA LEU A 41 -2.24 -14.86 -4.47
C LEU A 41 -0.85 -14.48 -3.95
N GLU A 42 0.13 -15.38 -4.07
CA GLU A 42 1.52 -15.12 -3.68
C GLU A 42 2.13 -13.97 -4.48
N LYS A 43 1.89 -13.93 -5.79
CA LYS A 43 2.34 -12.84 -6.66
C LYS A 43 1.75 -11.50 -6.21
N LEU A 44 0.43 -11.44 -5.98
CA LEU A 44 -0.25 -10.23 -5.55
C LEU A 44 0.27 -9.73 -4.19
N VAL A 45 0.48 -10.64 -3.22
CA VAL A 45 1.06 -10.28 -1.91
C VAL A 45 2.50 -9.77 -2.05
N LYS A 46 3.32 -10.38 -2.92
CA LYS A 46 4.69 -9.92 -3.18
C LYS A 46 4.69 -8.53 -3.81
N GLU A 47 3.82 -8.26 -4.77
CA GLU A 47 3.66 -6.94 -5.39
C GLU A 47 3.24 -5.89 -4.37
N TYR A 48 2.22 -6.20 -3.57
CA TYR A 48 1.72 -5.35 -2.48
C TYR A 48 2.82 -4.99 -1.48
N ASN A 49 3.50 -5.99 -0.91
CA ASN A 49 4.58 -5.76 0.05
C ASN A 49 5.76 -5.02 -0.58
N GLY A 50 6.05 -5.28 -1.86
CA GLY A 50 7.08 -4.56 -2.60
C GLY A 50 6.78 -3.07 -2.72
N VAL A 51 5.53 -2.70 -2.97
CA VAL A 51 5.08 -1.30 -3.01
C VAL A 51 5.08 -0.67 -1.62
N LEU A 52 4.66 -1.38 -0.57
CA LEU A 52 4.76 -0.86 0.80
C LEU A 52 6.21 -0.54 1.20
N LYS A 53 7.16 -1.42 0.89
CA LYS A 53 8.60 -1.17 1.10
C LYS A 53 9.09 0.04 0.32
N LEU A 54 8.60 0.20 -0.91
CA LEU A 54 8.91 1.34 -1.74
C LEU A 54 8.40 2.65 -1.12
N ILE A 55 7.13 2.68 -0.70
CA ILE A 55 6.52 3.83 -0.02
C ILE A 55 7.33 4.23 1.22
N GLN A 56 7.73 3.26 2.06
CA GLN A 56 8.54 3.55 3.25
C GLN A 56 9.85 4.27 2.89
N ARG A 57 10.52 3.87 1.81
CA ARG A 57 11.75 4.51 1.34
C ARG A 57 11.51 5.93 0.83
N MET A 58 10.37 6.16 0.18
CA MET A 58 9.99 7.45 -0.40
C MET A 58 9.55 8.49 0.64
N LYS A 59 9.21 8.08 1.88
CA LYS A 59 8.86 8.99 2.99
C LYS A 59 9.92 10.04 3.31
N ARG A 60 11.16 9.85 2.86
CA ARG A 60 12.23 10.85 3.00
C ARG A 60 12.01 12.10 2.13
N ARG A 61 11.23 11.98 1.06
CA ARG A 61 10.98 13.06 0.08
C ARG A 61 9.52 13.53 0.07
N TYR A 62 8.59 12.61 0.32
CA TYR A 62 7.15 12.88 0.27
C TYR A 62 6.48 12.52 1.60
N PRO A 63 5.40 13.22 1.98
CA PRO A 63 4.68 12.91 3.21
C PRO A 63 4.03 11.52 3.09
N ALA A 64 4.11 10.73 4.17
CA ALA A 64 3.55 9.38 4.22
C ALA A 64 2.04 9.36 3.88
N ALA A 65 1.32 10.40 4.29
CA ALA A 65 -0.10 10.56 4.00
C ALA A 65 -0.40 10.57 2.50
N LEU A 66 0.39 11.33 1.71
CA LEU A 66 0.26 11.35 0.25
C LEU A 66 0.55 9.98 -0.34
N LEU A 67 1.71 9.41 -0.01
CA LEU A 67 2.17 8.14 -0.60
C LEU A 67 1.22 6.97 -0.34
N ASN A 68 0.66 6.90 0.87
CA ASN A 68 -0.33 5.89 1.23
C ASN A 68 -1.64 6.10 0.46
N GLU A 69 -2.04 7.35 0.24
CA GLU A 69 -3.28 7.64 -0.50
C GLU A 69 -3.15 7.30 -1.99
N LEU A 70 -1.95 7.42 -2.59
CA LEU A 70 -1.71 7.04 -4.01
C LEU A 70 -2.11 5.59 -4.35
N LEU A 71 -2.16 4.68 -3.37
CA LEU A 71 -2.62 3.30 -3.57
C LEU A 71 -4.11 3.18 -3.86
N TYR A 72 -4.87 4.24 -3.60
CA TYR A 72 -6.33 4.25 -3.70
C TYR A 72 -6.84 5.36 -4.63
N GLN A 73 -5.92 5.99 -5.38
CA GLN A 73 -6.26 7.05 -6.33
C GLN A 73 -6.12 6.55 -7.77
N PRO A 74 -6.95 7.06 -8.68
CA PRO A 74 -6.73 6.89 -10.11
C PRO A 74 -5.32 7.35 -10.49
N ARG A 75 -4.71 6.65 -11.44
CA ARG A 75 -3.42 7.03 -11.99
C ARG A 75 -3.53 8.40 -12.66
N LEU A 76 -2.70 9.34 -12.21
CA LEU A 76 -2.38 10.55 -12.96
C LEU A 76 -1.24 10.25 -13.94
N SER A 77 -1.45 10.47 -15.22
CA SER A 77 -0.44 10.33 -16.26
C SER A 77 0.25 11.68 -16.54
N VAL A 78 1.37 11.64 -17.27
CA VAL A 78 2.04 12.85 -17.75
C VAL A 78 1.22 13.62 -18.79
N ASP A 79 0.35 12.93 -19.54
CA ASP A 79 -0.52 13.58 -20.52
C ASP A 79 -1.64 14.38 -19.84
N ASP A 80 -2.14 13.91 -18.69
CA ASP A 80 -3.13 14.63 -17.89
C ASP A 80 -2.61 15.98 -17.37
N LEU A 81 -1.28 16.11 -17.22
CA LEU A 81 -0.65 17.36 -16.78
C LEU A 81 -0.75 18.50 -17.81
N ARG A 82 -1.16 18.20 -19.04
CA ARG A 82 -1.43 19.26 -20.04
C ARG A 82 -2.67 20.08 -19.72
N ASP A 83 -3.55 19.53 -18.88
CA ASP A 83 -4.76 20.19 -18.40
C ASP A 83 -4.60 20.58 -16.93
N GLU A 84 -4.52 21.89 -16.66
CA GLU A 84 -4.43 22.44 -15.31
C GLU A 84 -5.60 21.96 -14.42
N TRP A 85 -6.80 21.89 -14.99
CA TRP A 85 -7.98 21.49 -14.24
C TRP A 85 -7.89 20.02 -13.83
N ALA A 86 -7.49 19.14 -14.75
CA ALA A 86 -7.31 17.71 -14.45
C ALA A 86 -6.25 17.48 -13.36
N ALA A 87 -5.07 18.11 -13.50
CA ALA A 87 -3.99 18.00 -12.50
C ALA A 87 -4.42 18.52 -11.12
N LYS A 88 -5.15 19.65 -11.09
CA LYS A 88 -5.65 20.25 -9.84
C LYS A 88 -6.75 19.41 -9.19
N GLN A 89 -7.73 18.94 -9.95
CA GLN A 89 -8.81 18.08 -9.43
C GLN A 89 -8.26 16.79 -8.82
N TRP A 90 -7.25 16.20 -9.44
CA TRP A 90 -6.63 14.98 -8.92
C TRP A 90 -6.05 15.17 -7.51
N VAL A 91 -5.32 16.27 -7.25
CA VAL A 91 -4.79 16.54 -5.90
C VAL A 91 -5.86 17.05 -4.93
N GLU A 92 -6.90 17.74 -5.41
CA GLU A 92 -8.06 18.14 -4.59
C GLU A 92 -8.80 16.92 -4.03
N ASN A 93 -8.97 15.86 -4.81
CA ASN A 93 -9.57 14.60 -4.35
C ASN A 93 -8.78 13.98 -3.19
N ILE A 94 -7.45 13.92 -3.34
CA ILE A 94 -6.53 13.45 -2.30
C ILE A 94 -6.67 14.30 -1.04
N VAL A 95 -6.60 15.63 -1.19
CA VAL A 95 -6.70 16.57 -0.07
C VAL A 95 -8.04 16.43 0.67
N GLY A 96 -9.14 16.23 -0.05
CA GLY A 96 -10.45 15.96 0.54
C GLY A 96 -10.46 14.71 1.42
N ILE A 97 -9.81 13.63 0.98
CA ILE A 97 -9.69 12.39 1.76
C ILE A 97 -8.77 12.59 2.96
N LEU A 98 -7.60 13.21 2.76
CA LEU A 98 -6.63 13.46 3.84
C LEU A 98 -7.22 14.33 4.95
N ASN A 99 -7.96 15.39 4.60
CA ASN A 99 -8.62 16.23 5.59
C ASN A 99 -9.76 15.50 6.34
N ARG A 100 -10.46 14.55 5.70
CA ARG A 100 -11.46 13.70 6.40
C ARG A 100 -10.80 12.69 7.36
N LYS A 101 -9.61 12.18 7.02
CA LYS A 101 -8.83 11.24 7.85
C LYS A 101 -8.01 11.94 8.94
N SER A 102 -7.74 13.25 8.80
CA SER A 102 -6.90 14.00 9.73
C SER A 102 -7.54 14.12 11.12
N THR A 103 -6.72 13.92 12.16
CA THR A 103 -7.08 14.13 13.57
C THR A 103 -6.90 15.58 14.02
N GLY A 104 -6.57 16.49 13.10
CA GLY A 104 -6.41 17.93 13.36
C GLY A 104 -4.96 18.41 13.56
N GLU A 105 -3.97 17.52 13.61
CA GLU A 105 -2.56 17.90 13.70
C GLU A 105 -2.02 18.57 12.43
N SER A 106 -2.54 18.17 11.27
CA SER A 106 -2.15 18.70 9.97
C SER A 106 -3.37 19.07 9.14
N GLN A 107 -3.25 20.16 8.40
CA GLN A 107 -4.22 20.60 7.40
C GLN A 107 -3.62 20.46 6.01
N TYR A 108 -4.41 19.99 5.06
CA TYR A 108 -3.98 19.75 3.69
C TYR A 108 -4.68 20.73 2.75
N GLN A 109 -3.93 21.28 1.80
CA GLN A 109 -4.46 22.13 0.73
C GLN A 109 -3.91 21.69 -0.61
N ALA A 110 -4.75 21.80 -1.64
CA ALA A 110 -4.39 21.52 -3.01
C ALA A 110 -3.95 22.81 -3.70
N SER A 111 -2.88 22.71 -4.46
CA SER A 111 -2.36 23.76 -5.33
C SER A 111 -1.92 23.10 -6.64
N CYS A 112 -1.66 23.93 -7.65
CA CYS A 112 -1.12 23.47 -8.93
C CYS A 112 -0.13 24.51 -9.43
N ARG A 113 0.94 24.07 -10.08
CA ARG A 113 2.00 24.94 -10.58
C ARG A 113 2.40 24.53 -11.99
N LEU A 114 2.70 25.52 -12.83
CA LEU A 114 3.33 25.27 -14.12
C LEU A 114 4.80 24.86 -13.93
N ASP A 115 5.15 23.70 -14.44
CA ASP A 115 6.52 23.27 -14.69
C ASP A 115 6.99 23.91 -16.00
N GLU A 116 7.83 24.94 -15.92
CA GLU A 116 8.29 25.71 -17.09
C GLU A 116 9.23 24.90 -17.99
N GLU A 117 9.93 23.90 -17.47
CA GLU A 117 10.85 23.08 -18.27
C GLU A 117 10.06 22.13 -19.17
N HIS A 118 9.02 21.51 -18.63
CA HIS A 118 8.20 20.52 -19.34
C HIS A 118 6.93 21.11 -19.96
N GLN A 119 6.60 22.38 -19.66
CA GLN A 119 5.39 23.08 -20.10
C GLN A 119 4.09 22.33 -19.73
N VAL A 120 4.02 21.85 -18.49
CA VAL A 120 2.87 21.10 -17.95
C VAL A 120 2.50 21.56 -16.54
N TRP A 121 1.27 21.30 -16.11
CA TRP A 121 0.74 21.63 -14.79
C TRP A 121 0.95 20.47 -13.81
N VAL A 122 1.79 20.68 -12.80
CA VAL A 122 2.09 19.67 -11.78
C VAL A 122 1.25 19.91 -10.51
N PRO A 123 0.63 18.87 -9.94
CA PRO A 123 -0.08 19.00 -8.69
C PRO A 123 0.87 19.30 -7.51
N GLU A 124 0.40 20.14 -6.58
CA GLU A 124 1.13 20.50 -5.37
C GLU A 124 0.28 20.20 -4.14
N LEU A 125 0.80 19.35 -3.25
CA LEU A 125 0.23 19.16 -1.92
C LEU A 125 0.89 20.14 -0.95
N VAL A 126 0.08 20.99 -0.33
CA VAL A 126 0.52 21.86 0.76
C VAL A 126 0.06 21.26 2.08
N VAL A 127 1.01 21.00 2.97
CA VAL A 127 0.78 20.44 4.30
C VAL A 127 1.12 21.51 5.33
N ARG A 128 0.11 21.95 6.10
CA ARG A 128 0.30 22.86 7.23
C ARG A 128 0.32 22.06 8.52
N THR A 129 1.44 22.07 9.21
CA THR A 129 1.64 21.38 10.51
C THR A 129 2.27 22.35 11.50
N HIS A 130 1.67 22.50 12.68
CA HIS A 130 2.11 23.47 13.71
C HIS A 130 2.32 24.91 13.17
N GLY A 131 1.50 25.33 12.21
CA GLY A 131 1.57 26.68 11.61
C GLY A 131 2.63 26.86 10.52
N VAL A 132 3.38 25.81 10.16
CA VAL A 132 4.39 25.84 9.10
C VAL A 132 3.86 25.12 7.86
N ASP A 133 4.02 25.75 6.69
CA ASP A 133 3.61 25.19 5.41
C ASP A 133 4.78 24.47 4.73
N TYR A 134 4.54 23.21 4.37
CA TYR A 134 5.43 22.38 3.56
C TYR A 134 4.77 22.08 2.22
N LYS A 135 5.51 22.25 1.13
CA LYS A 135 4.99 22.04 -0.24
C LYS A 135 5.66 20.84 -0.88
N TYR A 136 4.84 19.96 -1.47
CA TYR A 136 5.30 18.74 -2.11
C TYR A 136 4.72 18.67 -3.52
N LEU A 137 5.60 18.79 -4.52
CA LEU A 137 5.23 18.69 -5.92
C LEU A 137 5.16 17.23 -6.36
N VAL A 138 4.04 16.84 -6.94
CA VAL A 138 3.91 15.62 -7.73
C VAL A 138 4.45 15.95 -9.13
N SER A 139 5.78 16.01 -9.22
CA SER A 139 6.49 16.52 -10.40
C SER A 139 6.33 15.61 -11.63
N TYR A 140 6.62 16.17 -12.81
CA TYR A 140 6.70 15.39 -14.05
C TYR A 140 7.64 14.18 -13.92
N ASP A 141 8.85 14.39 -13.40
CA ASP A 141 9.82 13.31 -13.16
C ASP A 141 9.32 12.25 -12.19
N PHE A 142 8.60 12.65 -11.14
CA PHE A 142 8.02 11.70 -10.21
C PHE A 142 6.97 10.82 -10.90
N LEU A 143 6.07 11.42 -11.68
CA LEU A 143 5.05 10.68 -12.43
C LEU A 143 5.64 9.79 -13.53
N ASN A 144 6.80 10.16 -14.08
CA ASN A 144 7.53 9.34 -15.05
C ASN A 144 8.47 8.30 -14.39
N SER A 145 8.58 8.29 -13.05
CA SER A 145 9.46 7.38 -12.34
C SER A 145 8.94 5.94 -12.31
N LYS A 146 9.86 4.98 -12.25
CA LYS A 146 9.50 3.56 -12.07
C LYS A 146 8.81 3.34 -10.73
N GLU A 147 9.18 4.11 -9.71
CA GLU A 147 8.58 4.07 -8.39
C GLU A 147 7.08 4.41 -8.44
N TYR A 148 6.71 5.54 -9.03
CA TYR A 148 5.31 5.91 -9.19
C TYR A 148 4.56 4.90 -10.07
N GLY A 149 5.16 4.48 -11.19
CA GLY A 149 4.55 3.49 -12.08
C GLY A 149 4.17 2.19 -11.34
N ARG A 150 5.01 1.72 -10.40
CA ARG A 150 4.69 0.55 -9.57
C ARG A 150 3.55 0.79 -8.58
N ILE A 151 3.47 1.99 -7.99
CA ILE A 151 2.37 2.36 -7.08
C ILE A 151 1.06 2.43 -7.87
N ALA A 152 1.07 3.11 -9.01
CA ALA A 152 -0.11 3.30 -9.86
C ALA A 152 -0.65 1.97 -10.38
N SER A 153 0.21 1.08 -10.89
CA SER A 153 -0.24 -0.24 -11.37
C SER A 153 -0.80 -1.12 -10.26
N LEU A 154 -0.26 -1.03 -9.03
CA LEU A 154 -0.88 -1.70 -7.90
C LEU A 154 -2.22 -1.08 -7.53
N SER A 155 -2.35 0.25 -7.53
CA SER A 155 -3.63 0.95 -7.31
C SER A 155 -4.70 0.48 -8.31
N GLU A 156 -4.37 0.45 -9.61
CA GLU A 156 -5.22 -0.07 -10.68
C GLU A 156 -5.64 -1.52 -10.40
N THR A 157 -4.70 -2.36 -9.96
CA THR A 157 -4.99 -3.77 -9.63
C THR A 157 -5.92 -3.90 -8.43
N LEU A 158 -5.74 -3.07 -7.39
CA LEU A 158 -6.48 -3.19 -6.13
C LEU A 158 -7.88 -2.58 -6.20
N ASN A 159 -8.06 -1.46 -6.92
CA ASN A 159 -9.36 -0.76 -6.99
C ASN A 159 -10.43 -1.61 -7.66
N ASP A 160 -10.05 -2.45 -8.62
CA ASP A 160 -10.96 -3.34 -9.35
C ASP A 160 -10.90 -4.80 -8.83
N LEU A 161 -10.20 -5.05 -7.72
CA LEU A 161 -9.96 -6.42 -7.25
C LEU A 161 -11.17 -7.02 -6.52
N LEU A 162 -11.84 -6.25 -5.68
CA LEU A 162 -12.84 -6.77 -4.74
C LEU A 162 -14.20 -6.14 -5.03
N ASP A 163 -15.22 -6.98 -5.20
CA ASP A 163 -16.62 -6.55 -5.28
C ASP A 163 -17.36 -6.81 -3.98
N GLU A 164 -18.65 -6.46 -3.96
CA GLU A 164 -19.54 -6.76 -2.86
C GLU A 164 -19.55 -8.25 -2.52
N GLY A 165 -19.42 -8.56 -1.23
CA GLY A 165 -19.39 -9.94 -0.74
C GLY A 165 -18.01 -10.62 -0.81
N ALA A 166 -16.94 -9.89 -1.16
CA ALA A 166 -15.58 -10.39 -1.08
C ALA A 166 -15.25 -10.99 0.31
N TYR A 167 -14.52 -12.09 0.32
CA TYR A 167 -14.07 -12.72 1.56
C TYR A 167 -12.74 -13.45 1.39
N VAL A 168 -12.01 -13.56 2.49
CA VAL A 168 -10.77 -14.34 2.58
C VAL A 168 -11.01 -15.60 3.39
N LYS A 169 -10.38 -16.71 2.99
CA LYS A 169 -10.48 -18.03 3.62
C LYS A 169 -9.09 -18.55 3.94
N ARG A 170 -8.93 -19.18 5.11
CA ARG A 170 -7.74 -19.97 5.47
C ARG A 170 -8.16 -21.23 6.21
N GLY A 171 -7.91 -22.39 5.62
CA GLY A 171 -8.47 -23.66 6.10
C GLY A 171 -10.00 -23.57 6.19
N GLU A 172 -10.58 -23.85 7.36
CA GLU A 172 -12.03 -23.80 7.58
C GLU A 172 -12.58 -22.40 7.96
N ARG A 173 -11.69 -21.42 8.16
CA ARG A 173 -12.11 -20.09 8.65
C ARG A 173 -12.24 -19.11 7.50
N THR A 174 -13.21 -18.21 7.60
CA THR A 174 -13.44 -17.13 6.63
C THR A 174 -13.62 -15.79 7.33
N GLN A 175 -13.38 -14.71 6.60
CA GLN A 175 -13.74 -13.35 6.98
C GLN A 175 -14.12 -12.53 5.74
N SER A 176 -15.25 -11.83 5.80
CA SER A 176 -15.61 -10.80 4.80
C SER A 176 -14.65 -9.62 4.88
N VAL A 177 -14.27 -9.09 3.73
CA VAL A 177 -13.26 -8.03 3.61
C VAL A 177 -13.69 -6.97 2.62
N GLU A 178 -13.30 -5.73 2.88
CA GLU A 178 -13.57 -4.56 2.03
C GLU A 178 -12.30 -4.07 1.32
N SER A 179 -11.14 -4.63 1.67
CA SER A 179 -9.85 -4.28 1.05
C SER A 179 -8.88 -5.45 1.06
N PHE A 180 -7.94 -5.43 0.11
CA PHE A 180 -6.85 -6.40 0.09
C PHE A 180 -5.95 -6.29 1.34
N GLU A 181 -5.73 -5.08 1.84
CA GLU A 181 -5.00 -4.85 3.09
C GLU A 181 -5.65 -5.60 4.27
N GLN A 182 -6.98 -5.51 4.40
CA GLN A 182 -7.73 -6.22 5.43
C GLN A 182 -7.60 -7.73 5.28
N ALA A 183 -7.71 -8.25 4.05
CA ALA A 183 -7.54 -9.67 3.75
C ALA A 183 -6.16 -10.19 4.17
N LEU A 184 -5.09 -9.49 3.76
CA LEU A 184 -3.73 -9.86 4.09
C LEU A 184 -3.46 -9.78 5.60
N ASN A 185 -3.91 -8.72 6.27
CA ASN A 185 -3.77 -8.57 7.71
C ASN A 185 -4.50 -9.69 8.47
N TRP A 186 -5.67 -10.11 8.00
CA TRP A 186 -6.38 -11.25 8.58
C TRP A 186 -5.62 -12.56 8.38
N LEU A 187 -5.09 -12.83 7.18
CA LEU A 187 -4.30 -14.03 6.90
C LEU A 187 -3.06 -14.13 7.80
N ILE A 188 -2.32 -13.02 7.96
CA ILE A 188 -1.15 -12.94 8.86
C ILE A 188 -1.56 -13.17 10.32
N LYS A 189 -2.69 -12.60 10.75
CA LYS A 189 -3.20 -12.80 12.10
C LYS A 189 -3.62 -14.26 12.33
N GLU A 190 -4.24 -14.90 11.35
CA GLU A 190 -4.63 -16.31 11.44
C GLU A 190 -3.43 -17.25 11.42
N SER A 191 -2.38 -16.92 10.66
CA SER A 191 -1.20 -17.76 10.52
C SER A 191 -0.29 -17.78 11.74
N THR A 192 -0.32 -16.69 12.52
CA THR A 192 0.45 -16.57 13.76
C THR A 192 -0.28 -17.11 14.99
N ARG A 193 -1.55 -17.53 14.88
CA ARG A 193 -2.28 -18.17 16.00
C ARG A 193 -1.61 -19.49 16.37
N GLY A 194 -1.15 -19.59 17.62
CA GLY A 194 -0.52 -20.79 18.14
C GLY A 194 0.96 -20.96 17.77
N VAL A 195 1.58 -19.99 17.09
CA VAL A 195 3.01 -19.98 16.82
C VAL A 195 3.74 -19.23 17.94
N SER A 196 4.63 -19.92 18.65
CA SER A 196 5.56 -19.28 19.58
C SER A 196 6.78 -18.77 18.82
N ARG A 197 7.27 -17.58 19.18
CA ARG A 197 8.47 -16.98 18.57
C ARG A 197 9.47 -16.62 19.66
N GLN A 198 10.67 -17.16 19.55
CA GLN A 198 11.80 -16.80 20.39
C GLN A 198 12.88 -16.10 19.55
N ARG A 199 13.32 -14.92 20.00
CA ARG A 199 14.42 -14.18 19.36
C ARG A 199 15.67 -14.33 20.23
N TYR A 200 16.66 -15.04 19.71
CA TYR A 200 17.95 -15.19 20.37
C TYR A 200 18.76 -13.89 20.20
N LYS A 201 19.24 -13.33 21.31
CA LYS A 201 20.06 -12.11 21.36
C LYS A 201 21.51 -12.38 21.75
N GLY A 202 21.84 -13.61 22.18
CA GLY A 202 23.20 -14.02 22.53
C GLY A 202 23.41 -15.53 22.41
N LEU A 203 24.67 -15.96 22.28
CA LEU A 203 25.06 -17.36 22.05
C LEU A 203 24.73 -18.30 23.22
N GLY A 204 24.51 -17.78 24.43
CA GLY A 204 24.18 -18.59 25.63
C GLY A 204 22.68 -18.84 25.84
N GLU A 205 21.82 -18.43 24.91
CA GLU A 205 20.37 -18.59 25.01
C GLU A 205 19.83 -19.85 24.29
N MET A 206 20.70 -20.59 23.58
CA MET A 206 20.37 -21.82 22.86
C MET A 206 20.85 -23.02 23.69
N ASN A 207 19.92 -23.81 24.25
CA ASN A 207 20.19 -25.10 24.91
C ASN A 207 19.58 -26.24 24.09
#